data_AF-A0A645F206-F1
#
_entry.id   AF-A0A645F206-F1
#
_cell.length_a   1.000
_cell.length_b   1.000
_cell.length_c   1.000
_cell.angle_alpha   90.00
_cell.angle_beta   90.00
_cell.angle_gamma   90.00
#
_symmetry.space_group_name_H-M   'P 1'
#
loop_
_entity.id
_entity.type
_entity.pdbx_description
1 polymer ?
#
loop_
_entity_poly.entity_id
_entity_poly.type
_entity_poly.pdbx_seq_one_letter_code
_entity_poly.pdbx_strand_id
1 'polypeptide(L)'
;MVSGLYAPAMAEGKIAGSNMTGAALDYAATPVAARLAAFGLTLVSAGDVGEALEKKTFEDPARRVWKRIFLHDGILVGGIILGDLQAAVKLGELLRMATPGAAAAAALLA
;
A
#
# COMPACT_ATOMS: atom_id res chain seq x y z
N MET A 1 4.84 -15.33 3.71
CA MET A 1 3.60 -14.66 3.25
C MET A 1 3.67 -14.58 1.74
N VAL A 2 2.66 -15.06 1.01
CA VAL A 2 2.63 -14.99 -0.46
C VAL A 2 1.98 -13.67 -0.85
N SER A 3 2.68 -12.83 -1.63
CA SER A 3 2.21 -11.48 -1.95
C SER A 3 1.28 -11.40 -3.17
N GLY A 4 1.21 -12.47 -3.99
CA GLY A 4 0.44 -12.47 -5.24
C GLY A 4 0.95 -11.48 -6.30
N LEU A 5 2.14 -10.90 -6.11
CA LEU A 5 2.75 -9.92 -6.99
C LEU A 5 3.81 -10.56 -7.88
N TYR A 6 3.88 -10.12 -9.14
CA TYR A 6 4.81 -10.65 -10.14
C TYR A 6 6.27 -10.59 -9.72
N ALA A 7 6.73 -9.44 -9.19
CA ALA A 7 8.13 -9.27 -8.82
C ALA A 7 8.58 -10.20 -7.67
N PRO A 8 7.85 -10.30 -6.55
CA PRO A 8 8.08 -11.34 -5.54
C PRO A 8 8.04 -12.76 -6.09
N ALA A 9 7.05 -13.09 -6.92
CA ALA A 9 6.94 -14.43 -7.52
C ALA A 9 8.17 -14.78 -8.39
N MET A 10 8.67 -13.82 -9.16
CA MET A 10 9.91 -13.98 -9.95
C MET A 10 11.14 -14.18 -9.05
N ALA A 11 11.24 -13.44 -7.95
CA ALA A 11 12.36 -13.57 -7.01
C ALA A 11 12.35 -14.94 -6.30
N GLU A 12 11.18 -15.36 -5.80
CA GLU A 12 10.96 -16.66 -5.19
C GLU A 12 11.29 -17.80 -6.17
N GLY A 13 10.83 -17.71 -7.42
CA GLY A 13 11.13 -18.69 -8.46
C GLY A 13 12.62 -18.80 -8.78
N LYS A 14 13.34 -17.68 -8.83
CA LYS A 14 14.80 -17.66 -9.09
C LYS A 14 15.58 -18.33 -7.95
N ILE A 15 15.19 -18.09 -6.70
CA ILE A 15 15.80 -18.72 -5.52
C ILE A 15 15.51 -20.21 -5.51
N ALA A 16 14.26 -20.61 -5.75
CA ALA A 16 13.86 -22.02 -5.84
C ALA A 16 14.68 -22.77 -6.91
N GLY A 17 14.78 -22.21 -8.12
CA GLY A 17 15.59 -22.80 -9.19
C GLY A 17 17.08 -22.88 -8.86
N SER A 18 17.64 -21.87 -8.18
CA SER A 18 19.04 -21.89 -7.74
C SER A 18 19.29 -22.98 -6.69
N ASN A 19 18.38 -23.11 -5.72
CA ASN A 19 18.48 -24.13 -4.67
C ASN A 19 18.34 -25.56 -5.24
N MET A 20 17.53 -25.76 -6.28
CA MET A 20 17.48 -27.05 -7.00
C MET A 20 18.82 -27.45 -7.62
N THR A 21 19.69 -26.49 -7.95
CA THR A 21 21.03 -26.75 -8.50
C THR A 21 22.13 -26.82 -7.44
N GLY A 22 21.78 -26.80 -6.14
CA GLY A 22 22.72 -26.93 -5.03
C GLY A 22 23.14 -25.62 -4.36
N ALA A 23 22.52 -24.49 -4.68
CA ALA A 23 22.68 -23.27 -3.90
C ALA A 23 21.95 -23.36 -2.55
N ALA A 24 22.34 -22.52 -1.59
CA ALA A 24 21.65 -22.35 -0.30
C ALA A 24 21.29 -20.87 -0.11
N LEU A 25 20.30 -20.41 -0.88
CA LEU A 25 19.81 -19.05 -0.86
C LEU A 25 18.50 -18.96 -0.06
N ASP A 26 18.43 -17.96 0.82
CA ASP A 26 17.21 -17.60 1.55
C ASP A 26 16.46 -16.47 0.84
N TYR A 27 15.14 -16.55 0.85
CA TYR A 27 14.29 -15.47 0.33
C TYR A 27 13.99 -14.44 1.40
N ALA A 28 14.40 -13.19 1.16
CA ALA A 28 14.03 -12.03 1.96
C ALA A 28 12.84 -11.30 1.32
N ALA A 29 11.67 -11.40 1.95
CA ALA A 29 10.48 -10.71 1.50
C ALA A 29 10.70 -9.19 1.55
N THR A 30 10.60 -8.54 0.39
CA THR A 30 10.67 -7.07 0.30
C THR A 30 9.25 -6.51 0.29
N PRO A 31 8.95 -5.40 1.00
CA PRO A 31 7.67 -4.73 0.87
C PRO A 31 7.51 -4.20 -0.55
N VAL A 32 6.67 -4.83 -1.36
CA VAL A 32 6.37 -4.38 -2.72
C VAL A 32 5.02 -3.67 -2.70
N ALA A 33 5.01 -2.40 -3.11
CA ALA A 33 3.77 -1.64 -3.26
C ALA A 33 3.10 -2.03 -4.59
N ALA A 34 1.85 -2.52 -4.51
CA ALA A 34 1.02 -2.72 -5.69
C ALA A 34 0.49 -1.37 -6.18
N ARG A 35 0.84 -0.99 -7.42
CA ARG A 35 0.30 0.20 -8.07
C ARG A 35 -0.46 -0.22 -9.32
N LEU A 36 -1.70 0.21 -9.44
CA LEU A 36 -2.47 0.09 -10.68
C LEU A 36 -2.50 1.45 -11.37
N ALA A 37 -1.94 1.49 -12.59
CA ALA A 37 -2.06 2.62 -13.49
C ALA A 37 -2.92 2.17 -14.68
N ALA A 38 -4.22 2.47 -14.63
CA ALA A 38 -5.18 2.11 -15.66
C ALA A 38 -6.13 3.29 -15.90
N PHE A 39 -6.62 3.44 -17.13
CA PHE A 39 -7.60 4.47 -17.51
C PHE A 39 -7.17 5.92 -17.18
N GLY A 40 -5.87 6.20 -17.16
CA GLY A 40 -5.33 7.52 -16.81
C GLY A 40 -5.43 7.88 -15.32
N LEU A 41 -5.83 6.93 -14.46
CA LEU A 41 -5.92 7.08 -13.02
C LEU A 41 -4.80 6.30 -12.33
N THR A 42 -4.25 6.90 -11.27
CA THR A 42 -3.34 6.21 -10.36
C THR A 42 -4.14 5.71 -9.17
N LEU A 43 -4.12 4.40 -8.92
CA LEU A 43 -4.65 3.76 -7.73
C LEU A 43 -3.50 3.16 -6.91
N VAL A 44 -3.45 3.50 -5.64
CA VAL A 44 -2.54 2.91 -4.65
C VAL A 44 -3.35 2.41 -3.47
N SER A 45 -3.08 1.17 -3.04
CA SER A 45 -3.57 0.58 -1.81
C SER A 45 -2.37 0.13 -0.99
N ALA A 46 -2.30 0.53 0.28
CA ALA A 46 -1.20 0.20 1.16
C ALA A 46 -1.68 -0.01 2.60
N GLY A 47 -1.07 -0.96 3.30
CA GLY A 47 -1.40 -1.30 4.69
C GLY A 47 -2.64 -2.21 4.81
N ASP A 48 -3.25 -2.22 6.00
CA ASP A 48 -4.46 -2.98 6.29
C ASP A 48 -5.72 -2.21 5.86
N VAL A 49 -6.50 -2.83 4.99
CA VAL A 49 -7.74 -2.29 4.43
C VAL A 49 -8.96 -3.12 4.84
N GLY A 50 -8.88 -3.78 6.01
CA GLY A 50 -9.94 -4.59 6.58
C GLY A 50 -11.28 -3.87 6.76
N GLU A 51 -12.37 -4.62 6.62
CA GLU A 51 -13.71 -4.04 6.68
C GLU A 51 -14.11 -3.57 8.10
N ALA A 52 -13.57 -4.19 9.14
CA ALA A 52 -13.87 -3.87 10.53
C ALA A 52 -13.13 -2.62 11.07
N LEU A 53 -12.19 -2.07 10.29
CA LEU A 53 -11.41 -0.91 10.69
C LEU A 53 -12.23 0.39 10.59
N GLU A 54 -11.87 1.39 11.40
CA GLU A 54 -12.43 2.73 11.27
C GLU A 54 -11.97 3.34 9.94
N LYS A 55 -12.89 3.95 9.19
CA LYS A 55 -12.63 4.48 7.85
C LYS A 55 -12.92 5.97 7.79
N LYS A 56 -12.00 6.74 7.20
CA LYS A 56 -12.24 8.14 6.83
C LYS A 56 -12.05 8.31 5.34
N THR A 57 -13.03 8.91 4.68
CA THR A 57 -13.06 9.07 3.23
C THR A 57 -13.10 10.55 2.87
N PHE A 58 -12.33 10.92 1.86
CA PHE A 58 -12.38 12.20 1.18
C PHE A 58 -12.61 11.95 -0.31
N GLU A 59 -13.51 12.72 -0.90
CA GLU A 59 -13.83 12.63 -2.32
C GLU A 59 -13.99 14.03 -2.90
N ASP A 60 -13.33 14.26 -4.03
CA ASP A 60 -13.48 15.46 -4.85
C ASP A 60 -13.77 15.02 -6.30
N PRO A 61 -15.05 14.99 -6.70
CA PRO A 61 -15.45 14.60 -8.04
C PRO A 61 -14.92 15.55 -9.12
N ALA A 62 -14.76 16.84 -8.83
CA ALA A 62 -14.27 17.82 -9.80
C ALA A 62 -12.80 17.56 -10.16
N ARG A 63 -12.00 17.13 -9.18
CA ARG A 63 -10.59 16.76 -9.36
C ARG A 63 -10.39 15.28 -9.70
N ARG A 64 -11.46 14.47 -9.74
CA ARG A 64 -11.43 13.00 -9.87
C ARG A 64 -10.53 12.33 -8.83
N VAL A 65 -10.56 12.86 -7.61
CA VAL A 65 -9.74 12.39 -6.50
C VAL A 65 -10.64 11.69 -5.50
N TRP A 66 -10.18 10.53 -5.04
CA TRP A 66 -10.85 9.77 -4.00
C TRP A 66 -9.80 9.16 -3.08
N LYS A 67 -9.97 9.32 -1.76
CA LYS A 67 -9.00 8.90 -0.75
C LYS A 67 -9.76 8.26 0.40
N ARG A 68 -9.33 7.10 0.87
CA ARG A 68 -9.84 6.49 2.10
C ARG A 68 -8.68 6.01 2.94
N ILE A 69 -8.69 6.35 4.22
CA ILE A 69 -7.73 5.86 5.19
C ILE A 69 -8.42 4.93 6.18
N PHE A 70 -7.65 4.00 6.73
CA PHE A 70 -8.10 2.98 7.67
C PHE A 70 -7.32 3.15 8.97
N LEU A 71 -8.05 3.18 10.08
CA LEU A 71 -7.51 3.40 11.41
C LEU A 71 -7.81 2.19 12.30
N HIS A 72 -6.85 1.86 13.15
CA HIS A 72 -6.99 0.92 14.25
C HIS A 72 -6.56 1.63 15.52
N ASP A 73 -7.42 1.69 16.54
CA ASP A 73 -7.17 2.41 17.80
C ASP A 73 -6.68 3.86 17.60
N GLY A 74 -7.22 4.54 16.59
CA GLY A 74 -6.84 5.91 16.25
C GLY A 74 -5.46 6.06 15.60
N ILE A 75 -4.81 4.97 15.17
CA ILE A 75 -3.54 4.97 14.43
C ILE A 75 -3.79 4.58 12.98
N LEU A 76 -3.07 5.22 12.04
CA LEU A 76 -3.13 4.88 10.62
C LEU A 76 -2.54 3.49 10.35
N VAL A 77 -3.36 2.57 9.83
CA VAL A 77 -2.96 1.20 9.47
C VAL A 77 -3.06 0.91 7.99
N GLY A 78 -3.83 1.67 7.22
CA GLY A 78 -3.89 1.53 5.77
C GLY A 78 -4.56 2.68 5.04
N GLY A 79 -4.54 2.62 3.71
CA GLY A 79 -5.18 3.62 2.86
C GLY A 79 -5.30 3.19 1.40
N ILE A 80 -6.32 3.73 0.73
CA ILE A 80 -6.58 3.58 -0.69
C ILE A 80 -6.70 4.99 -1.27
N ILE A 81 -5.89 5.30 -2.28
CA ILE A 81 -5.82 6.63 -2.90
C ILE A 81 -5.95 6.48 -4.41
N LEU A 82 -6.89 7.25 -4.97
CA LEU A 82 -7.20 7.33 -6.39
C LEU A 82 -7.04 8.77 -6.87
N GLY A 83 -6.26 8.96 -7.95
CA GLY A 83 -6.13 10.25 -8.63
C GLY A 83 -5.15 11.24 -8.01
N ASP A 84 -4.60 10.96 -6.81
CA ASP A 84 -3.61 11.82 -6.13
C ASP A 84 -2.31 11.06 -5.83
N LEU A 85 -1.32 11.21 -6.72
CA LEU A 85 -0.02 10.55 -6.59
C LEU A 85 0.77 11.05 -5.37
N GLN A 86 0.67 12.33 -5.04
CA GLN A 86 1.44 12.89 -3.92
C GLN A 86 0.93 12.34 -2.59
N ALA A 87 -0.40 12.28 -2.43
CA ALA A 87 -1.00 11.64 -1.27
C ALA A 87 -0.64 10.14 -1.21
N ALA A 88 -0.55 9.45 -2.35
CA ALA A 88 -0.16 8.04 -2.41
C ALA A 88 1.28 7.78 -1.93
N VAL A 89 2.24 8.64 -2.30
CA VAL A 89 3.63 8.54 -1.80
C VAL A 89 3.66 8.80 -0.30
N LYS A 90 2.98 9.85 0.16
CA LYS A 90 2.93 10.25 1.56
C LYS A 90 2.29 9.19 2.45
N LEU A 91 1.28 8.46 1.95
CA LEU A 91 0.66 7.34 2.67
C LEU A 91 1.71 6.28 3.06
N GLY A 92 2.62 5.93 2.15
CA GLY A 92 3.67 4.94 2.44
C GLY A 92 4.64 5.38 3.54
N GLU A 93 4.94 6.68 3.62
CA GLU A 93 5.76 7.27 4.68
C GLU A 93 5.02 7.26 6.02
N LEU A 94 3.76 7.70 6.04
CA LEU A 94 2.96 7.80 7.27
C LEU A 94 2.66 6.43 7.89
N LEU A 95 2.50 5.39 7.07
CA LEU A 95 2.33 4.02 7.53
C LEU A 95 3.58 3.48 8.23
N ARG A 96 4.79 3.87 7.78
CA ARG A 96 6.03 3.49 8.47
C ARG A 96 6.20 4.16 9.83
N MET A 97 5.60 5.34 10.02
CA MET A 97 5.73 6.14 11.23
C MET A 97 4.64 5.86 12.28
N ALA A 98 3.70 4.94 12.01
CA ALA A 98 2.54 4.67 12.88
C ALA A 98 1.82 5.97 13.29
N THR A 99 1.49 6.80 12.29
CA THR A 99 0.99 8.17 12.51
C THR A 99 -0.40 8.17 13.17
N PRO A 100 -0.66 9.06 14.14
CA PRO A 100 -2.01 9.26 14.69
C PRO A 100 -3.02 9.64 13.60
N GLY A 101 -4.23 9.09 13.67
CA GLY A 101 -5.27 9.20 12.66
C GLY A 101 -5.74 10.63 12.40
N ALA A 102 -5.71 11.50 13.40
CA ALA A 102 -6.00 12.93 13.21
C ALA A 102 -4.96 13.63 12.33
N ALA A 103 -3.67 13.37 12.59
CA ALA A 103 -2.56 13.92 11.80
C ALA A 103 -2.52 13.31 10.39
N ALA A 104 -2.77 12.01 10.27
CA ALA A 104 -2.87 11.32 8.98
C ALA A 104 -4.03 11.85 8.13
N ALA A 105 -5.20 12.08 8.74
CA ALA A 105 -6.35 12.68 8.07
C ALA A 105 -6.03 14.09 7.57
N ALA A 106 -5.44 14.94 8.40
CA ALA A 106 -5.03 16.30 7.98
C ALA A 106 -3.99 16.28 6.85
N ALA A 107 -3.08 15.30 6.84
CA ALA A 107 -2.02 15.20 5.85
C ALA A 107 -2.46 14.58 4.51
N LEU A 108 -3.48 13.70 4.52
CA LEU A 108 -3.90 12.93 3.35
C LEU A 108 -5.25 13.38 2.78
N LEU A 109 -6.17 13.85 3.62
CA LEU A 109 -7.54 14.21 3.25
C LEU A 109 -7.75 15.72 3.04
N ALA A 110 -6.65 16.48 2.94
CA ALA A 110 -6.65 17.88 2.51
C ALA A 110 -6.66 18.02 0.98
#